data_AF-A0A7Y5DDJ2-F1
#
_entry.id   AF-A0A7Y5DDJ2-F1
#
_cell.length_a   1.000
_cell.length_b   1.000
_cell.length_c   1.000
_cell.angle_alpha   90.00
_cell.angle_beta   90.00
_cell.angle_gamma   90.00
#
_symmetry.space_group_name_H-M   'P 1'
#
loop_
_entity.id
_entity.type
_entity.pdbx_description
1 polymer ?
#
loop_
_entity_poly.entity_id
_entity_poly.type
_entity_poly.pdbx_seq_one_letter_code
_entity_poly.pdbx_strand_id
1 'polypeptide(L)'
;MMRIERGAKRTAKPDIFISHSSRDKATAVHLAKALNFCALDVWLNDWELEVGQSLTDEIAKAMNDSRYIAILITENYNQTVWTKTEYKKALFREQNENRTVMLPLIVGEAQIPDFLQDKIYIDLRNEFFCGITNLVGMIHGLSKFRISQALSERQPQSVSDVWRLLQSIGFEPYVVLGKDDFDEMLKHGGRLLRDEYAQFNPDALLDSPAVSGHVKALVRELF
;
A
#
# COMPACT_ATOMS: atom_id res chain seq x y z
N MET A 1 -11.19 9.72 16.13
CA MET A 1 -9.74 9.97 16.26
C MET A 1 -9.01 9.06 15.30
N MET A 2 -8.10 9.62 14.50
CA MET A 2 -7.32 8.89 13.51
C MET A 2 -6.08 8.27 14.16
N ARG A 3 -5.71 7.07 13.73
CA ARG A 3 -4.48 6.41 14.16
C ARG A 3 -3.44 6.45 13.05
N ILE A 4 -2.19 6.68 13.44
CA ILE A 4 -1.02 6.68 12.57
C ILE A 4 0.01 5.74 13.12
N GLU A 5 0.59 4.98 12.23
CA GLU A 5 1.81 4.25 12.46
C GLU A 5 2.92 4.98 11.70
N ARG A 6 4.06 5.15 12.35
CA ARG A 6 5.26 5.57 11.65
C ARG A 6 5.65 4.40 10.75
N GLY A 7 5.67 4.64 9.44
CA GLY A 7 6.29 3.75 8.48
C GLY A 7 7.71 3.44 8.92
N ALA A 8 8.06 2.17 8.81
CA ALA A 8 9.22 1.63 9.47
C ALA A 8 10.50 2.45 9.20
N LYS A 9 11.40 2.51 10.18
CA LYS A 9 12.83 2.74 9.88
C LYS A 9 13.28 1.75 8.80
N ARG A 10 14.36 2.10 8.07
CA ARG A 10 15.13 1.33 7.04
C ARG A 10 15.48 -0.15 7.36
N THR A 11 14.91 -0.75 8.41
CA THR A 11 15.15 -2.07 8.99
C THR A 11 13.90 -2.95 9.19
N ALA A 12 12.65 -2.45 9.06
CA ALA A 12 11.49 -3.36 9.10
C ALA A 12 11.13 -3.88 7.70
N LYS A 13 10.48 -5.04 7.68
CA LYS A 13 10.04 -5.75 6.47
C LYS A 13 8.74 -5.12 5.97
N PRO A 14 8.73 -4.40 4.84
CA PRO A 14 7.52 -3.81 4.30
C PRO A 14 6.45 -4.87 4.05
N ASP A 15 5.19 -4.49 4.11
CA ASP A 15 4.10 -5.41 3.79
C ASP A 15 4.11 -5.78 2.31
N ILE A 16 4.35 -4.78 1.45
CA ILE A 16 4.25 -4.96 0.02
C ILE A 16 5.25 -4.09 -0.75
N PHE A 17 5.96 -4.71 -1.68
CA PHE A 17 6.76 -4.03 -2.70
C PHE A 17 5.95 -3.87 -3.98
N ILE A 18 5.95 -2.68 -4.61
CA ILE A 18 5.27 -2.46 -5.90
C ILE A 18 6.28 -2.44 -7.06
N SER A 19 6.37 -3.55 -7.79
CA SER A 19 7.06 -3.62 -9.09
C SER A 19 6.21 -2.96 -10.16
N HIS A 20 6.78 -1.97 -10.85
CA HIS A 20 6.11 -1.21 -11.90
C HIS A 20 7.10 -0.78 -12.98
N SER A 21 6.60 -0.46 -14.18
CA SER A 21 7.41 0.21 -15.20
C SER A 21 7.66 1.66 -14.81
N SER A 22 8.79 2.23 -15.20
CA SER A 22 9.04 3.68 -15.01
C SER A 22 7.99 4.57 -15.69
N ARG A 23 7.29 4.04 -16.70
CA ARG A 23 6.17 4.71 -17.39
C ARG A 23 4.89 4.76 -16.56
N ASP A 24 4.76 3.88 -15.57
CA ASP A 24 3.57 3.74 -14.71
C ASP A 24 3.78 4.38 -13.34
N LYS A 25 4.81 5.22 -13.18
CA LYS A 25 5.18 5.88 -11.93
C LYS A 25 3.99 6.58 -11.25
N ALA A 26 3.21 7.36 -11.99
CA ALA A 26 2.07 8.07 -11.43
C ALA A 26 1.02 7.10 -10.84
N THR A 27 0.71 6.02 -11.57
CA THR A 27 -0.20 4.96 -11.14
C THR A 27 0.32 4.22 -9.91
N ALA A 28 1.61 3.88 -9.89
CA ALA A 28 2.26 3.22 -8.76
C ALA A 28 2.24 4.10 -7.50
N VAL A 29 2.54 5.39 -7.62
CA VAL A 29 2.46 6.36 -6.51
C VAL A 29 1.03 6.48 -5.98
N HIS A 30 0.02 6.55 -6.85
CA HIS A 30 -1.38 6.63 -6.43
C HIS A 30 -1.80 5.39 -5.64
N LEU A 31 -1.48 4.20 -6.15
CA LEU A 31 -1.75 2.94 -5.47
C LEU A 31 -1.01 2.84 -4.13
N ALA A 32 0.28 3.16 -4.10
CA ALA A 32 1.08 3.13 -2.88
C ALA A 32 0.51 4.03 -1.79
N LYS A 33 0.06 5.24 -2.16
CA LYS A 33 -0.60 6.18 -1.22
C LYS A 33 -1.87 5.59 -0.64
N ALA A 34 -2.75 5.07 -1.49
CA ALA A 34 -4.01 4.47 -1.04
C ALA A 34 -3.79 3.28 -0.08
N LEU A 35 -2.77 2.46 -0.34
CA LEU A 35 -2.39 1.33 0.52
C LEU A 35 -1.77 1.80 1.85
N ASN A 36 -0.83 2.76 1.85
CA ASN A 36 -0.29 3.39 3.07
C ASN A 36 -1.40 4.02 3.91
N PHE A 37 -2.39 4.61 3.25
CA PHE A 37 -3.56 5.18 3.92
C PHE A 37 -4.52 4.12 4.46
N CYS A 38 -4.42 2.87 4.03
CA CYS A 38 -5.29 1.77 4.47
C CYS A 38 -4.50 0.69 5.22
N ALA A 39 -3.56 1.10 6.08
CA ALA A 39 -2.83 0.24 7.02
C ALA A 39 -1.83 -0.73 6.38
N LEU A 40 -1.24 -0.43 5.23
CA LEU A 40 -0.19 -1.27 4.63
C LEU A 40 1.11 -0.50 4.49
N ASP A 41 2.22 -1.09 4.93
CA ASP A 41 3.55 -0.50 4.71
C ASP A 41 4.05 -0.82 3.29
N VAL A 42 4.04 0.17 2.41
CA VAL A 42 4.40 0.03 1.00
C VAL A 42 5.82 0.49 0.74
N TRP A 43 6.62 -0.39 0.15
CA TRP A 43 7.89 -0.03 -0.44
C TRP A 43 7.70 0.35 -1.92
N LEU A 44 8.15 1.55 -2.29
CA LEU A 44 8.13 2.06 -3.66
C LEU A 44 9.46 2.74 -4.01
N ASN A 45 10.06 2.38 -5.15
CA ASN A 45 11.35 2.91 -5.62
C ASN A 45 11.48 4.43 -5.47
N ASP A 46 10.44 5.17 -5.86
CA ASP A 46 10.46 6.64 -5.87
C ASP A 46 10.49 7.28 -4.49
N TRP A 47 10.14 6.53 -3.45
CA TRP A 47 10.13 7.00 -2.07
C TRP A 47 11.38 6.57 -1.31
N GLU A 48 11.99 5.46 -1.74
CA GLU A 48 12.96 4.72 -0.93
C GLU A 48 14.41 4.84 -1.43
N LEU A 49 14.62 5.23 -2.70
CA LEU A 49 15.96 5.31 -3.27
C LEU A 49 16.63 6.66 -2.99
N GLU A 50 17.83 6.60 -2.42
CA GLU A 50 18.73 7.75 -2.19
C GLU A 50 19.73 7.93 -3.35
N VAL A 51 20.18 9.16 -3.57
CA VAL A 51 21.20 9.48 -4.58
C VAL A 51 22.50 8.73 -4.28
N GLY A 52 23.00 8.00 -5.27
CA GLY A 52 24.23 7.20 -5.17
C GLY A 52 24.02 5.73 -4.81
N GLN A 53 22.80 5.32 -4.49
CA GLN A 53 22.50 3.89 -4.30
C GLN A 53 22.42 3.13 -5.62
N SER A 54 22.75 1.85 -5.57
CA SER A 54 22.53 0.93 -6.68
C SER A 54 21.06 0.57 -6.75
N LEU A 55 20.37 1.08 -7.78
CA LEU A 55 18.96 0.76 -8.06
C LEU A 55 18.71 -0.76 -8.05
N THR A 56 19.63 -1.53 -8.62
CA THR A 56 19.49 -2.99 -8.71
C THR A 56 19.57 -3.67 -7.36
N ASP A 57 20.50 -3.24 -6.49
CA ASP A 57 20.69 -3.86 -5.18
C ASP A 57 19.56 -3.52 -4.22
N GLU A 58 19.09 -2.26 -4.22
CA GLU A 58 17.97 -1.84 -3.39
C GLU A 58 16.66 -2.52 -3.81
N ILE A 59 16.40 -2.65 -5.12
CA ILE A 59 15.25 -3.45 -5.61
C ILE A 59 15.37 -4.91 -5.16
N ALA A 60 16.55 -5.51 -5.31
CA ALA A 60 16.75 -6.91 -4.91
C ALA A 60 16.54 -7.11 -3.40
N LYS A 61 17.00 -6.16 -2.58
CA LYS A 61 16.80 -6.13 -1.14
C LYS A 61 15.32 -5.99 -0.80
N ALA A 62 14.64 -4.99 -1.37
CA ALA A 62 13.22 -4.76 -1.11
C ALA A 62 12.34 -5.95 -1.51
N MET A 63 12.66 -6.61 -2.63
CA MET A 63 12.01 -7.85 -3.05
C MET A 63 12.20 -9.01 -2.07
N ASN A 64 13.34 -9.09 -1.37
CA ASN A 64 13.60 -10.13 -0.39
C ASN A 64 12.95 -9.81 0.97
N ASP A 65 13.03 -8.54 1.38
CA ASP A 65 12.59 -8.10 2.71
C ASP A 65 11.07 -7.94 2.79
N SER A 66 10.39 -7.55 1.69
CA SER A 66 8.94 -7.34 1.68
C SER A 66 8.18 -8.66 1.88
N ARG A 67 7.04 -8.62 2.58
CA ARG A 67 6.20 -9.82 2.79
C ARG A 67 5.55 -10.29 1.49
N TYR A 68 5.11 -9.35 0.66
CA TYR A 68 4.53 -9.58 -0.65
C TYR A 68 5.17 -8.70 -1.72
N ILE A 69 5.01 -9.11 -2.98
CA ILE A 69 5.50 -8.41 -4.17
C ILE A 69 4.30 -8.20 -5.09
N ALA A 70 3.79 -6.98 -5.16
CA ALA A 70 2.81 -6.57 -6.15
C ALA A 70 3.48 -6.37 -7.50
N ILE A 71 2.94 -7.02 -8.53
CA ILE A 71 3.32 -6.77 -9.91
C ILE A 71 2.21 -5.93 -10.54
N LEU A 72 2.52 -4.67 -10.82
CA LEU A 72 1.59 -3.73 -11.44
C LEU A 72 1.53 -3.98 -12.94
N ILE A 73 0.36 -4.40 -13.42
CA ILE A 73 0.11 -4.73 -14.82
C ILE A 73 -0.78 -3.64 -15.41
N THR A 74 -0.19 -2.79 -16.24
CA THR A 74 -0.83 -1.70 -16.99
C THR A 74 -0.79 -1.97 -18.50
N GLU A 75 -1.35 -1.09 -19.31
CA GLU A 75 -1.19 -1.11 -20.77
C GLU A 75 0.27 -0.96 -21.23
N ASN A 76 1.15 -0.41 -20.38
CA ASN A 76 2.58 -0.28 -20.64
C ASN A 76 3.36 -1.53 -20.24
N TYR A 77 2.71 -2.50 -19.61
CA TYR A 77 3.30 -3.75 -19.19
C TYR A 77 3.56 -4.65 -20.40
N ASN A 78 4.73 -4.49 -21.02
CA ASN A 78 5.11 -5.24 -22.21
C ASN A 78 5.79 -6.58 -21.87
N GLN A 79 5.74 -7.53 -22.82
CA GLN A 79 6.36 -8.85 -22.68
C GLN A 79 7.89 -8.81 -22.47
N THR A 80 8.56 -7.69 -22.76
CA THR A 80 10.01 -7.52 -22.52
C THR A 80 10.33 -7.07 -21.08
N VAL A 81 9.40 -6.43 -20.38
CA VAL A 81 9.42 -6.29 -18.91
C VAL A 81 9.18 -7.65 -18.26
N TRP A 82 8.44 -8.54 -18.92
CA TRP A 82 8.20 -9.92 -18.48
C TRP A 82 9.44 -10.82 -18.48
N THR A 83 10.41 -10.53 -19.35
CA THR A 83 11.74 -11.16 -19.32
C THR A 83 12.61 -10.64 -18.17
N LYS A 84 12.17 -9.62 -17.41
CA LYS A 84 12.93 -9.11 -16.27
C LYS A 84 12.90 -10.08 -15.10
N THR A 85 14.06 -10.13 -14.49
CA THR A 85 14.44 -10.89 -13.30
C THR A 85 13.43 -10.83 -12.14
N GLU A 86 12.65 -9.77 -12.00
CA GLU A 86 11.78 -9.54 -10.82
C GLU A 86 10.58 -10.49 -10.73
N TYR A 87 9.79 -10.65 -11.79
CA TYR A 87 8.64 -11.58 -11.79
C TYR A 87 9.11 -13.02 -11.54
N LYS A 88 10.16 -13.45 -12.25
CA LYS A 88 10.76 -14.78 -12.08
C LYS A 88 11.31 -14.98 -10.67
N LYS A 89 11.97 -13.97 -10.09
CA LYS A 89 12.43 -13.99 -8.70
C LYS A 89 11.26 -14.11 -7.73
N ALA A 90 10.16 -13.39 -7.95
CA ALA A 90 8.99 -13.45 -7.09
C ALA A 90 8.35 -14.85 -7.14
N LEU A 91 8.17 -15.44 -8.32
CA LEU A 91 7.67 -16.82 -8.46
C LEU A 91 8.63 -17.85 -7.84
N PHE A 92 9.93 -17.70 -8.05
CA PHE A 92 10.92 -18.59 -7.45
C PHE A 92 10.89 -18.51 -5.91
N ARG A 93 10.70 -17.30 -5.37
CA ARG A 93 10.52 -17.09 -3.94
C ARG A 93 9.24 -17.76 -3.41
N GLU A 94 8.12 -17.68 -4.15
CA GLU A 94 6.89 -18.41 -3.79
C GLU A 94 7.11 -19.92 -3.70
N GLN A 95 7.82 -20.50 -4.68
CA GLN A 95 8.14 -21.92 -4.70
C GLN A 95 9.02 -22.31 -3.51
N ASN A 96 10.04 -21.52 -3.20
CA ASN A 96 10.95 -21.80 -2.10
C ASN A 96 10.30 -21.61 -0.71
N GLU A 97 9.46 -20.59 -0.56
CA GLU A 97 8.78 -20.31 0.72
C GLU A 97 7.48 -21.12 0.89
N ASN A 98 7.05 -21.85 -0.15
CA ASN A 98 5.81 -22.61 -0.19
C ASN A 98 4.57 -21.79 0.26
N ARG A 99 4.50 -20.54 -0.17
CA ARG A 99 3.40 -19.61 0.10
C ARG A 99 3.23 -18.61 -1.04
N THR A 100 2.07 -17.96 -1.09
CA THR A 100 1.86 -16.80 -1.97
C THR A 100 2.74 -15.62 -1.54
N VAL A 101 3.43 -15.03 -2.51
CA VAL A 101 4.30 -13.85 -2.37
C VAL A 101 4.00 -12.86 -3.49
N MET A 102 3.80 -13.34 -4.72
CA MET A 102 3.55 -12.53 -5.89
C MET A 102 2.05 -12.25 -6.05
N LEU A 103 1.70 -10.97 -6.12
CA LEU A 103 0.34 -10.47 -6.23
C LEU A 103 0.18 -9.72 -7.56
N PRO A 104 -0.53 -10.26 -8.56
CA PRO A 104 -0.81 -9.53 -9.78
C PRO A 104 -1.89 -8.48 -9.54
N LEU A 105 -1.61 -7.22 -9.88
CA LEU A 105 -2.55 -6.09 -9.77
C LEU A 105 -2.80 -5.50 -11.16
N ILE A 106 -4.03 -5.60 -11.66
CA ILE A 106 -4.41 -5.10 -12.99
C ILE A 106 -4.91 -3.65 -12.84
N VAL A 107 -4.35 -2.73 -13.61
CA VAL A 107 -4.69 -1.30 -13.54
C VAL A 107 -4.71 -0.69 -14.95
N GLY A 108 -5.41 0.44 -15.10
CA GLY A 108 -5.48 1.15 -16.38
C GLY A 108 -6.18 0.32 -17.46
N GLU A 109 -5.64 0.34 -18.67
CA GLU A 109 -6.25 -0.33 -19.83
C GLU A 109 -5.57 -1.67 -20.15
N ALA A 110 -4.93 -2.30 -19.15
CA ALA A 110 -4.20 -3.53 -19.32
C ALA A 110 -5.07 -4.67 -19.86
N GLN A 111 -4.54 -5.40 -20.83
CA GLN A 111 -5.03 -6.73 -21.17
C GLN A 111 -4.47 -7.73 -20.18
N ILE A 112 -5.32 -8.63 -19.69
CA ILE A 112 -4.92 -9.69 -18.76
C ILE A 112 -4.02 -10.67 -19.52
N PRO A 113 -2.76 -10.85 -19.11
CA PRO A 113 -1.88 -11.77 -19.82
C PRO A 113 -2.25 -13.24 -19.59
N ASP A 114 -2.04 -14.10 -20.60
CA ASP A 114 -2.40 -15.53 -20.55
C ASP A 114 -1.74 -16.30 -19.40
N PHE A 115 -0.55 -15.91 -18.97
CA PHE A 115 0.13 -16.57 -17.85
C PHE A 115 -0.57 -16.36 -16.50
N LEU A 116 -1.51 -15.41 -16.41
CA LEU A 116 -2.34 -15.23 -15.21
C LEU A 116 -3.56 -16.17 -15.20
N GLN A 117 -3.78 -17.00 -16.23
CA GLN A 117 -4.93 -17.93 -16.27
C GLN A 117 -5.00 -18.83 -15.02
N ASP A 118 -3.85 -19.23 -14.48
CA ASP A 118 -3.77 -20.10 -13.29
C ASP A 118 -3.52 -19.32 -11.99
N LYS A 119 -3.62 -17.99 -12.00
CA LYS A 119 -3.44 -17.14 -10.82
C LYS A 119 -4.62 -16.20 -10.58
N ILE A 120 -5.08 -16.16 -9.34
CA ILE A 120 -5.99 -15.11 -8.90
C ILE A 120 -5.21 -13.78 -8.85
N TYR A 121 -5.80 -12.75 -9.45
CA TYR A 121 -5.29 -11.38 -9.46
C TYR A 121 -6.33 -10.43 -8.86
N ILE A 122 -5.90 -9.22 -8.53
CA ILE A 122 -6.81 -8.15 -8.12
C ILE A 122 -6.94 -7.16 -9.27
N ASP A 123 -8.18 -6.95 -9.71
CA ASP A 123 -8.51 -5.98 -10.75
C ASP A 123 -8.89 -4.64 -10.12
N LEU A 124 -8.06 -3.63 -10.31
CA LEU A 124 -8.23 -2.30 -9.75
C LEU A 124 -8.83 -1.32 -10.76
N ARG A 125 -9.19 -1.75 -11.97
CA ARG A 125 -9.65 -0.87 -13.05
C ARG A 125 -11.00 -0.23 -12.75
N ASN A 126 -11.96 -1.04 -12.29
CA ASN A 126 -13.34 -0.60 -12.04
C ASN A 126 -13.67 -0.50 -10.54
N GLU A 127 -13.06 -1.34 -9.72
CA GLU A 127 -13.37 -1.47 -8.29
C GLU A 127 -12.13 -1.21 -7.43
N PHE A 128 -11.44 -0.09 -7.68
CA PHE A 128 -10.17 0.26 -7.04
C PHE A 128 -10.20 0.07 -5.53
N PHE A 129 -11.12 0.73 -4.83
CA PHE A 129 -11.21 0.67 -3.36
C PHE A 129 -11.69 -0.68 -2.82
N CYS A 130 -12.46 -1.46 -3.59
CA CYS A 130 -12.77 -2.86 -3.24
C CYS A 130 -11.48 -3.69 -3.27
N GLY A 131 -10.66 -3.51 -4.31
CA GLY A 131 -9.36 -4.15 -4.42
C GLY A 131 -8.39 -3.76 -3.30
N ILE A 132 -8.34 -2.48 -2.92
CA ILE A 132 -7.59 -2.02 -1.73
C ILE A 132 -8.08 -2.76 -0.48
N THR A 133 -9.40 -2.82 -0.25
CA THR A 133 -9.99 -3.52 0.90
C THR A 133 -9.59 -5.00 0.93
N ASN A 134 -9.62 -5.67 -0.22
CA ASN A 134 -9.21 -7.07 -0.35
C ASN A 134 -7.71 -7.28 -0.08
N LEU A 135 -6.84 -6.36 -0.53
CA LEU A 135 -5.40 -6.39 -0.25
C LEU A 135 -5.12 -6.27 1.25
N VAL A 136 -5.71 -5.26 1.90
CA VAL A 136 -5.58 -5.03 3.34
C VAL A 136 -6.04 -6.26 4.10
N GLY A 137 -7.21 -6.79 3.73
CA GLY A 137 -7.76 -8.01 4.28
C GLY A 137 -6.83 -9.21 4.20
N MET A 138 -6.28 -9.46 3.01
CA MET A 138 -5.38 -10.59 2.79
C MET A 138 -4.07 -10.44 3.59
N ILE A 139 -3.47 -9.25 3.58
CA ILE A 139 -2.16 -9.01 4.23
C ILE A 139 -2.27 -9.08 5.75
N HIS A 140 -3.37 -8.56 6.33
CA HIS A 140 -3.64 -8.61 7.77
C HIS A 140 -4.33 -9.90 8.23
N GLY A 141 -4.61 -10.85 7.33
CA GLY A 141 -5.22 -12.12 7.68
C GLY A 141 -6.68 -12.00 8.15
N LEU A 142 -7.40 -11.00 7.64
CA LEU A 142 -8.81 -10.79 7.96
C LEU A 142 -9.70 -11.85 7.30
N SER A 143 -10.87 -12.10 7.90
CA SER A 143 -11.84 -13.07 7.38
C SER A 143 -12.35 -12.64 6.00
N LYS A 144 -12.08 -13.44 4.97
CA LYS A 144 -12.61 -13.25 3.61
C LYS A 144 -14.13 -13.17 3.58
N PHE A 145 -14.81 -13.95 4.42
CA PHE A 145 -16.27 -13.92 4.55
C PHE A 145 -16.76 -12.54 5.02
N ARG A 146 -16.15 -11.98 6.07
CA ARG A 146 -16.54 -10.66 6.59
C ARG A 146 -16.31 -9.55 5.58
N ILE A 147 -15.16 -9.58 4.88
CA ILE A 147 -14.85 -8.61 3.83
C ILE A 147 -15.85 -8.70 2.68
N SER A 148 -16.10 -9.92 2.18
CA SER A 148 -17.03 -10.12 1.08
C SER A 148 -18.45 -9.69 1.44
N GLN A 149 -18.90 -9.97 2.67
CA GLN A 149 -20.20 -9.51 3.14
C GLN A 149 -20.25 -7.99 3.20
N ALA A 150 -19.26 -7.34 3.81
CA ALA A 150 -19.23 -5.88 3.94
C ALA A 150 -19.17 -5.17 2.57
N LEU A 151 -18.39 -5.70 1.62
CA LEU A 151 -18.33 -5.19 0.24
C LEU A 151 -19.66 -5.35 -0.51
N SER A 152 -20.40 -6.44 -0.25
CA SER A 152 -21.72 -6.67 -0.86
C SER A 152 -22.79 -5.72 -0.34
N GLU A 153 -22.66 -5.26 0.91
CA GLU A 153 -23.58 -4.30 1.53
C GLU A 153 -23.30 -2.87 1.04
N ARG A 154 -22.02 -2.50 0.87
CA ARG A 154 -21.62 -1.18 0.39
C ARG A 154 -20.24 -1.20 -0.26
N GLN A 155 -20.19 -0.83 -1.54
CA GLN A 155 -18.93 -0.63 -2.25
C GLN A 155 -18.25 0.69 -1.84
N PRO A 156 -16.98 0.68 -1.40
CA PRO A 156 -16.25 1.89 -1.07
C PRO A 156 -15.89 2.71 -2.31
N GLN A 157 -15.96 4.04 -2.21
CA GLN A 157 -15.62 4.99 -3.27
C GLN A 157 -14.51 5.96 -2.87
N SER A 158 -13.97 5.79 -1.66
CA SER A 158 -12.94 6.64 -1.07
C SER A 158 -12.15 5.86 0.00
N VAL A 159 -10.99 6.37 0.39
CA VAL A 159 -10.22 5.83 1.53
C VAL A 159 -11.06 5.84 2.81
N SER A 160 -11.83 6.91 3.07
CA SER A 160 -12.69 7.00 4.24
C SER A 160 -13.81 5.95 4.23
N ASP A 161 -14.32 5.56 3.05
CA ASP A 161 -15.24 4.43 2.94
C ASP A 161 -14.56 3.09 3.26
N VAL A 162 -13.34 2.86 2.75
CA VAL A 162 -12.53 1.67 3.09
C VAL A 162 -12.33 1.57 4.60
N TRP A 163 -12.02 2.69 5.26
CA TRP A 163 -11.86 2.75 6.71
C TRP A 163 -13.13 2.35 7.45
N ARG A 164 -14.27 2.94 7.07
CA ARG A 164 -15.56 2.61 7.69
C ARG A 164 -15.93 1.14 7.51
N LEU A 165 -15.62 0.57 6.34
CA LEU A 165 -15.83 -0.85 6.05
C LEU A 165 -14.92 -1.73 6.91
N LEU A 166 -13.62 -1.45 6.98
CA LEU A 166 -12.68 -2.22 7.80
C LEU A 166 -13.07 -2.15 9.29
N GLN A 167 -13.51 -0.98 9.78
CA GLN A 167 -14.00 -0.81 11.14
C GLN A 167 -15.27 -1.62 11.42
N SER A 168 -16.21 -1.69 10.46
CA SER A 168 -17.45 -2.46 10.65
C SER A 168 -17.20 -3.96 10.81
N ILE A 169 -16.09 -4.48 10.27
CA ILE A 169 -15.69 -5.88 10.43
C ILE A 169 -14.73 -6.13 11.60
N GLY A 170 -14.44 -5.09 12.39
CA GLY A 170 -13.62 -5.15 13.61
C GLY A 170 -12.13 -4.92 13.41
N PHE A 171 -11.70 -4.39 12.26
CA PHE A 171 -10.32 -3.98 12.03
C PHE A 171 -10.17 -2.47 12.26
N GLU A 172 -9.14 -2.06 12.99
CA GLU A 172 -8.87 -0.64 13.27
C GLU A 172 -7.77 -0.14 12.32
N PRO A 173 -8.13 0.50 11.19
CA PRO A 173 -7.14 0.98 10.23
C PRO A 173 -6.31 2.13 10.79
N TYR A 174 -5.14 2.29 10.21
CA TYR A 174 -4.18 3.35 10.51
C TYR A 174 -3.49 3.79 9.23
N VAL A 175 -2.82 4.94 9.28
CA VAL A 175 -1.99 5.41 8.16
C VAL A 175 -0.53 5.21 8.46
N VAL A 176 0.20 4.68 7.49
CA VAL A 176 1.66 4.55 7.50
C VAL A 176 2.27 5.86 7.00
N LEU A 177 3.08 6.52 7.83
CA LEU A 177 3.67 7.84 7.55
C LEU A 177 5.20 7.84 7.58
N GLY A 178 5.80 8.69 6.75
CA GLY A 178 7.22 9.03 6.88
C GLY A 178 7.54 9.65 8.24
N LYS A 179 8.81 9.58 8.65
CA LYS A 179 9.27 10.07 9.96
C LYS A 179 8.89 11.54 10.19
N ASP A 180 9.16 12.41 9.22
CA ASP A 180 8.97 13.86 9.40
C ASP A 180 7.49 14.21 9.57
N ASP A 181 6.61 13.60 8.77
CA ASP A 181 5.16 13.76 8.89
C ASP A 181 4.65 13.23 10.24
N PHE A 182 5.12 12.04 10.66
CA PHE A 182 4.75 11.47 11.95
C PHE A 182 5.19 12.35 13.13
N ASP A 183 6.45 12.81 13.12
CA ASP A 183 7.02 13.66 14.17
C ASP A 183 6.31 15.02 14.24
N GLU A 184 5.96 15.61 13.09
CA GLU A 184 5.18 16.84 13.01
C GLU A 184 3.78 16.65 13.61
N MET A 185 3.07 15.61 13.20
CA MET A 185 1.72 15.31 13.70
C MET A 185 1.73 15.02 15.20
N LEU A 186 2.74 14.31 15.70
CA LEU A 186 2.92 14.04 17.12
C LEU A 186 3.16 15.33 17.91
N LYS A 187 3.99 16.24 17.39
CA LYS A 187 4.28 17.54 18.01
C LYS A 187 3.04 18.44 18.09
N HIS A 188 2.12 18.35 17.12
CA HIS A 188 0.98 19.26 16.99
C HIS A 188 -0.37 18.65 17.42
N GLY A 189 -0.35 17.78 18.43
CA GLY A 189 -1.58 17.27 19.07
C GLY A 189 -1.80 15.76 18.92
N GLY A 190 -0.86 15.05 18.30
CA GLY A 190 -0.81 13.60 18.38
C GLY A 190 -0.50 13.11 19.79
N ARG A 191 -1.08 11.97 20.15
CA ARG A 191 -0.85 11.24 21.38
C ARG A 191 -0.21 9.91 21.04
N LEU A 192 1.01 9.69 21.50
CA LEU A 192 1.69 8.40 21.38
C LEU A 192 0.92 7.34 22.18
N LEU A 193 0.60 6.22 21.53
CA LEU A 193 -0.07 5.08 22.17
C LEU A 193 0.94 3.98 22.53
N ARG A 194 1.94 3.77 21.66
CA ARG A 194 3.10 2.91 21.86
C ARG A 194 4.21 3.36 20.91
N ASP A 195 5.37 2.69 20.95
CA ASP A 195 6.48 3.03 20.05
C ASP A 195 6.01 3.04 18.59
N GLU A 196 6.39 4.10 17.87
CA GLU A 196 6.06 4.31 16.46
C GLU A 196 4.55 4.32 16.12
N TYR A 197 3.65 4.40 17.12
CA TYR A 197 2.20 4.39 16.90
C TYR A 197 1.51 5.47 17.72
N ALA A 198 0.81 6.39 17.04
CA ALA A 198 0.14 7.52 17.66
C ALA A 198 -1.31 7.66 17.18
N GLN A 199 -2.07 8.44 17.91
CA GLN A 199 -3.43 8.82 17.57
C GLN A 199 -3.56 10.33 17.59
N PHE A 200 -4.34 10.90 16.69
CA PHE A 200 -4.58 12.34 16.67
C PHE A 200 -6.03 12.66 16.32
N ASN A 201 -6.42 13.93 16.57
CA ASN A 201 -7.68 14.50 16.12
C ASN A 201 -7.47 15.26 14.81
N PRO A 202 -8.09 14.86 13.68
CA PRO A 202 -7.95 15.54 12.40
C PRO A 202 -8.19 17.06 12.46
N ASP A 203 -9.26 17.48 13.14
CA ASP A 203 -9.63 18.90 13.24
C ASP A 203 -8.53 19.73 13.91
N ALA A 204 -7.89 19.18 14.94
CA ALA A 204 -6.82 19.86 15.67
C ALA A 204 -5.59 20.15 14.77
N LEU A 205 -5.28 19.26 13.82
CA LEU A 205 -4.20 19.49 12.85
C LEU A 205 -4.61 20.47 11.76
N LEU A 206 -5.84 20.38 11.27
CA LEU A 206 -6.35 21.26 10.22
C LEU A 206 -6.44 22.73 10.69
N ASP A 207 -6.88 22.93 11.94
CA ASP A 207 -7.08 24.25 12.53
C ASP A 207 -5.76 24.90 13.03
N SER A 208 -4.74 24.10 13.34
CA SER A 208 -3.47 24.61 13.85
C SER A 208 -2.70 25.41 12.79
N PRO A 209 -2.36 26.68 13.01
CA PRO A 209 -1.56 27.47 12.06
C PRO A 209 -0.09 27.03 12.00
N ALA A 210 0.37 26.25 12.98
CA ALA A 210 1.74 25.75 13.06
C ALA A 210 1.98 24.47 12.25
N VAL A 211 0.91 23.79 11.82
CA VAL A 211 0.99 22.59 10.99
C VAL A 211 1.18 22.98 9.53
N SER A 212 2.12 22.31 8.87
CA SER A 212 2.51 22.51 7.49
C SER A 212 1.34 22.28 6.52
N GLY A 213 1.38 22.96 5.37
CA GLY A 213 0.39 22.75 4.31
C GLY A 213 0.36 21.31 3.80
N HIS A 214 1.51 20.62 3.84
CA HIS A 214 1.67 19.21 3.46
C HIS A 214 0.88 18.28 4.39
N VAL A 215 1.11 18.35 5.71
CA VAL A 215 0.36 17.53 6.68
C VAL A 215 -1.14 17.84 6.63
N LYS A 216 -1.53 19.12 6.46
CA LYS A 216 -2.95 19.47 6.27
C LYS A 216 -3.55 18.87 5.01
N ALA A 217 -2.81 18.83 3.90
CA ALA A 217 -3.27 18.19 2.67
C ALA A 217 -3.46 16.67 2.88
N LEU A 218 -2.50 16.02 3.55
CA LEU A 218 -2.59 14.60 3.90
C LEU A 218 -3.84 14.30 4.75
N VAL A 219 -4.12 15.12 5.76
CA VAL A 219 -5.31 14.94 6.61
C VAL A 219 -6.60 15.12 5.81
N ARG A 220 -6.68 16.09 4.88
CA ARG A 220 -7.85 16.29 4.02
C ARG A 220 -8.07 15.17 3.01
N GLU A 221 -7.00 14.52 2.56
CA GLU A 221 -7.13 13.37 1.65
C GLU A 221 -7.79 12.15 2.35
N LEU A 222 -7.75 12.12 3.68
CA LEU A 222 -8.32 11.07 4.51
C LEU A 222 -9.75 11.36 5.00
N PHE A 223 -10.18 12.64 5.05
CA PHE A 223 -11.46 13.08 5.65
C PHE A 223 -12.19 14.15 4.84
#